data_AF-A0A970KHF6-F1
#
_entry.id   AF-A0A970KHF6-F1
#
_cell.length_a   1.000
_cell.length_b   1.000
_cell.length_c   1.000
_cell.angle_alpha   90.00
_cell.angle_beta   90.00
_cell.angle_gamma   90.00
#
_symmetry.space_group_name_H-M   'P 1'
#
loop_
_entity.id
_entity.type
_entity.pdbx_description
1 polymer ?
#
loop_
_entity_poly.entity_id
_entity_poly.type
_entity_poly.pdbx_seq_one_letter_code
_entity_poly.pdbx_strand_id
1 'polypeptide(L)'
;MLLGKLVAGGVDFRVESTTHALKRMEEREVGHDAVISTLQELSCKIMAYNDTGEEIAVIDQEHDLAVIVEVRMNKVVIITVIDRADIYLKDGTMLEKIA
;
A
#
# COMPACT_ATOMS: atom_id res chain seq x y z
N MET A 1 -8.49 6.83 8.64
CA MET A 1 -9.80 7.06 7.96
C MET A 1 -10.07 5.89 7.05
N LEU A 2 -11.28 5.31 7.06
CA LEU A 2 -11.63 4.19 6.20
C LEU A 2 -11.71 4.67 4.74
N LEU A 3 -10.95 4.04 3.84
CA LEU A 3 -10.99 4.32 2.40
C LEU A 3 -11.80 3.27 1.64
N GLY A 4 -11.78 2.02 2.09
CA GLY A 4 -12.45 0.93 1.38
C GLY A 4 -12.18 -0.44 1.98
N LYS A 5 -12.36 -1.47 1.16
CA LYS A 5 -12.10 -2.87 1.51
C LYS A 5 -11.43 -3.59 0.34
N LEU A 6 -10.65 -4.62 0.66
CA LEU A 6 -10.12 -5.57 -0.30
C LEU A 6 -10.28 -6.99 0.23
N VAL A 7 -10.33 -7.97 -0.68
CA VAL A 7 -10.40 -9.39 -0.32
C VAL A 7 -9.08 -10.04 -0.69
N ALA A 8 -8.42 -10.66 0.27
CA ALA A 8 -7.17 -11.38 0.06
C ALA A 8 -7.27 -12.78 0.68
N GLY A 9 -7.08 -13.81 -0.14
CA GLY A 9 -7.16 -15.22 0.29
C GLY A 9 -8.50 -15.59 0.97
N GLY A 10 -9.60 -14.98 0.55
CA GLY A 10 -10.93 -15.20 1.14
C GLY A 10 -11.18 -14.46 2.47
N VAL A 11 -10.24 -13.61 2.90
CA VAL A 11 -10.37 -12.76 4.10
C VAL A 11 -10.61 -11.31 3.69
N ASP A 12 -11.57 -10.66 4.36
CA ASP A 12 -11.85 -9.24 4.19
C ASP A 12 -10.83 -8.38 4.95
N PHE A 13 -10.15 -7.51 4.24
CA PHE A 13 -9.28 -6.48 4.81
C PHE A 13 -9.94 -5.10 4.67
N ARG A 14 -9.83 -4.30 5.72
CA ARG A 14 -10.17 -2.87 5.65
C ARG A 14 -8.97 -2.08 5.16
N VAL A 15 -9.19 -1.14 4.25
CA VAL A 15 -8.16 -0.19 3.83
C VAL A 15 -8.39 1.11 4.58
N GLU A 16 -7.44 1.49 5.43
CA GLU A 16 -7.48 2.70 6.22
C GLU A 16 -6.28 3.59 5.87
N SER A 17 -6.45 4.90 5.87
CA SER A 17 -5.38 5.86 5.64
C SER A 17 -5.05 6.65 6.91
N THR A 18 -3.77 6.98 7.10
CA THR A 18 -3.37 8.02 8.05
C THR A 18 -3.77 9.41 7.53
N THR A 19 -3.79 10.41 8.42
CA THR A 19 -3.96 11.82 8.04
C THR A 19 -2.84 12.29 7.11
N HIS A 20 -1.62 11.79 7.32
CA HIS A 20 -0.47 12.12 6.48
C HIS A 20 -0.65 11.60 5.05
N ALA A 21 -1.04 10.33 4.89
CA ALA A 21 -1.33 9.74 3.58
C ALA A 21 -2.46 10.48 2.85
N LEU A 22 -3.56 10.84 3.54
CA LEU A 22 -4.65 11.61 2.92
C LEU A 22 -4.17 12.94 2.36
N LYS A 23 -3.38 13.70 3.12
CA LYS A 23 -2.80 14.96 2.65
C LYS A 23 -1.91 14.75 1.43
N ARG A 24 -1.09 13.70 1.46
CA ARG A 24 -0.20 13.32 0.36
C ARG A 24 -0.92 12.88 -0.90
N MET A 25 -2.13 12.33 -0.77
CA MET A 25 -3.01 11.99 -1.89
C MET A 25 -3.65 13.25 -2.49
N GLU A 26 -4.14 14.16 -1.64
CA GLU A 26 -4.71 15.44 -2.04
C GLU A 26 -3.69 16.32 -2.79
N GLU A 27 -2.48 16.48 -2.23
CA GLU A 27 -1.38 17.25 -2.84
C GLU A 27 -0.98 16.74 -4.23
N ARG A 28 -1.31 15.49 -4.55
CA ARG A 28 -0.96 14.81 -5.80
C ARG A 28 -2.14 14.54 -6.72
N GLU A 29 -3.33 14.95 -6.32
CA GLU A 29 -4.57 14.65 -7.05
C GLU A 29 -4.78 13.13 -7.27
N VAL A 30 -4.30 12.30 -6.34
CA VAL A 30 -4.43 10.84 -6.39
C VAL A 30 -5.72 10.42 -5.70
N GLY A 31 -6.61 9.78 -6.46
CA GLY A 31 -7.87 9.24 -5.95
C GLY A 31 -7.69 8.00 -5.07
N HIS A 32 -8.67 7.76 -4.18
CA HIS A 32 -8.69 6.57 -3.32
C HIS A 32 -8.67 5.27 -4.14
N ASP A 33 -9.38 5.24 -5.27
CA ASP A 33 -9.53 4.06 -6.11
C ASP A 33 -8.19 3.63 -6.73
N ALA A 34 -7.33 4.58 -7.13
CA ALA A 34 -6.00 4.28 -7.65
C ALA A 34 -5.14 3.60 -6.58
N VAL A 35 -5.12 4.15 -5.36
CA VAL A 35 -4.38 3.54 -4.23
C VAL A 35 -4.91 2.15 -3.88
N ILE A 36 -6.23 1.98 -3.85
CA ILE A 36 -6.84 0.67 -3.56
C ILE A 36 -6.50 -0.34 -4.66
N SER A 37 -6.54 0.07 -5.93
CA SER A 37 -6.16 -0.77 -7.09
C SER A 37 -4.71 -1.24 -6.96
N THR A 38 -3.76 -0.34 -6.68
CA THR A 38 -2.35 -0.69 -6.45
C THR A 38 -2.19 -1.71 -5.32
N LEU A 39 -2.97 -1.59 -4.24
CA LEU A 39 -2.91 -2.55 -3.12
C LEU A 39 -3.56 -3.89 -3.44
N GLN A 40 -4.56 -3.94 -4.32
CA GLN A 40 -5.20 -5.20 -4.73
C GLN A 40 -4.21 -6.13 -5.44
N GLU A 41 -3.23 -5.60 -6.16
CA GLU A 41 -2.21 -6.39 -6.86
C GLU A 41 -1.33 -7.21 -5.91
N LEU A 42 -1.14 -6.75 -4.66
CA LEU A 42 -0.47 -7.56 -3.64
C LEU A 42 -1.23 -8.86 -3.33
N SER A 43 -2.53 -8.94 -3.63
CA SER A 43 -3.33 -10.16 -3.54
C SER A 43 -3.15 -10.88 -2.19
N CYS A 44 -2.88 -12.19 -2.21
CA CYS A 44 -2.66 -12.98 -1.00
C CYS A 44 -1.40 -12.60 -0.21
N LYS A 45 -0.47 -11.81 -0.78
CA LYS A 45 0.75 -11.38 -0.07
C LYS A 45 0.44 -10.46 1.09
N ILE A 46 -0.65 -9.69 1.03
CA ILE A 46 -1.14 -8.89 2.17
C ILE A 46 -1.27 -9.76 3.43
N MET A 47 -1.70 -11.01 3.29
CA MET A 47 -1.84 -11.93 4.42
C MET A 47 -0.50 -12.29 5.06
N ALA A 48 0.57 -12.41 4.26
CA ALA A 48 1.89 -12.76 4.77
C ALA A 48 2.47 -11.66 5.68
N TYR A 49 2.06 -10.41 5.47
CA TYR A 49 2.52 -9.27 6.24
C TYR A 49 1.60 -8.90 7.41
N ASN A 50 0.42 -9.51 7.53
CA ASN A 50 -0.52 -9.17 8.58
C ASN A 50 0.07 -9.46 9.97
N ASP A 51 0.12 -8.44 10.82
CA ASP A 51 0.64 -8.46 12.19
C ASP A 51 2.15 -8.79 12.29
N THR A 52 2.91 -8.66 11.19
CA THR A 52 4.38 -8.78 11.20
C THR A 52 5.08 -7.53 11.75
N GLY A 53 4.44 -6.37 11.63
CA GLY A 53 5.04 -5.06 11.91
C GLY A 53 5.97 -4.55 10.80
N GLU A 54 6.12 -5.29 9.69
CA GLU A 54 6.88 -4.84 8.53
C GLU A 54 6.09 -3.81 7.70
N GLU A 55 6.80 -2.82 7.18
CA GLU A 55 6.26 -1.86 6.21
C GLU A 55 6.57 -2.34 4.79
N ILE A 56 5.58 -2.23 3.90
CA ILE A 56 5.67 -2.63 2.50
C ILE A 56 5.59 -1.38 1.65
N ALA A 57 6.53 -1.22 0.72
CA ALA A 57 6.43 -0.26 -0.36
C ALA A 57 5.92 -0.94 -1.62
N VAL A 58 4.76 -0.52 -2.11
CA VAL A 58 4.20 -0.95 -3.40
C VAL A 58 4.44 0.15 -4.41
N ILE A 59 5.08 -0.19 -5.53
CA ILE A 59 5.47 0.76 -6.56
C ILE A 59 4.69 0.43 -7.82
N ASP A 60 3.78 1.30 -8.19
CA ASP A 60 2.96 1.21 -9.38
C ASP A 60 3.54 2.12 -10.47
N GLN A 61 4.19 1.49 -11.43
CA GLN A 61 4.84 2.21 -12.52
C GLN A 61 3.84 2.72 -13.57
N GLU A 62 2.64 2.13 -13.65
CA GLU A 62 1.63 2.53 -14.63
C GLU A 62 0.93 3.82 -14.18
N HIS A 63 0.65 3.91 -12.88
CA HIS A 63 0.00 5.06 -12.26
C HIS A 63 0.98 6.09 -11.66
N ASP A 64 2.29 5.89 -11.86
CA ASP A 64 3.38 6.76 -11.38
C ASP A 64 3.35 7.01 -9.85
N LEU A 65 3.03 5.96 -9.09
CA LEU A 65 2.68 6.04 -7.68
C LEU A 65 3.51 5.06 -6.85
N ALA A 66 3.90 5.46 -5.64
CA ALA A 66 4.30 4.48 -4.63
C ALA A 66 3.53 4.67 -3.31
N VAL A 67 3.12 3.55 -2.72
CA VAL A 67 2.28 3.49 -1.53
C VAL A 67 3.02 2.71 -0.45
N ILE A 68 3.19 3.32 0.72
CA ILE A 68 3.76 2.64 1.88
C ILE A 68 2.63 2.21 2.80
N VAL A 69 2.60 0.93 3.13
CA VAL A 69 1.55 0.32 3.96
C VAL A 69 2.13 -0.55 5.07
N GLU A 70 1.34 -0.70 6.13
CA GLU A 70 1.50 -1.72 7.16
C GLU A 70 0.22 -2.55 7.21
N VAL A 71 0.33 -3.86 7.39
CA VAL A 71 -0.84 -4.73 7.55
C VAL A 71 -0.95 -5.21 8.99
N ARG A 72 -2.05 -4.86 9.67
CA ARG A 72 -2.31 -5.25 11.06
C ARG A 72 -3.78 -5.50 11.33
N MET A 73 -4.11 -6.52 12.11
CA MET A 73 -5.47 -6.86 12.53
C MET A 73 -6.46 -6.91 11.35
N ASN A 74 -6.06 -7.49 10.23
CA ASN A 74 -6.82 -7.50 8.97
C ASN A 74 -7.17 -6.10 8.45
N LYS A 75 -6.26 -5.15 8.64
CA LYS A 75 -6.33 -3.80 8.09
C LYS A 75 -5.05 -3.50 7.33
N VAL A 76 -5.20 -3.00 6.12
CA VAL A 76 -4.12 -2.37 5.38
C VAL A 76 -4.15 -0.89 5.73
N VAL A 77 -3.10 -0.42 6.41
CA VAL A 77 -2.97 0.97 6.84
C VAL A 77 -2.00 1.67 5.91
N ILE A 78 -2.52 2.62 5.12
CA ILE A 78 -1.72 3.48 4.24
C ILE A 78 -1.03 4.53 5.09
N ILE A 79 0.29 4.41 5.19
CA ILE A 79 1.14 5.30 5.98
C ILE A 79 1.40 6.57 5.20
N THR A 80 1.82 6.44 3.94
CA THR A 80 2.05 7.55 3.03
C THR A 80 1.90 7.13 1.58
N VAL A 81 1.72 8.13 0.72
CA VAL A 81 1.77 8.02 -0.72
C VAL A 81 2.90 8.92 -1.18
N ILE A 82 3.73 8.48 -2.12
CA ILE A 82 4.86 9.23 -2.68
C ILE A 82 4.77 9.21 -4.20
N ASP A 83 5.29 10.26 -4.85
CA ASP A 83 5.50 10.27 -6.30
C ASP A 83 6.53 9.21 -6.67
N ARG A 84 6.70 8.95 -7.98
CA ARG A 84 7.85 8.23 -8.50
C ARG A 84 9.12 8.72 -7.85
N ALA A 85 9.62 7.90 -6.93
CA ALA A 85 10.85 8.17 -6.21
C ALA A 85 11.97 7.42 -6.93
N ASP A 86 13.13 8.06 -7.01
CA ASP A 86 14.37 7.30 -7.17
C ASP A 86 14.53 6.45 -5.90
N ILE A 87 14.10 5.19 -5.97
CA ILE A 87 14.11 4.28 -4.82
C ILE A 87 15.49 3.65 -4.72
N TYR A 88 16.24 4.11 -3.72
CA TYR A 88 17.52 3.54 -3.34
C TYR A 88 17.30 2.41 -2.32
N LEU A 89 17.65 1.19 -2.70
CA LEU A 89 17.52 0.02 -1.85
C LEU A 89 18.82 -0.19 -1.07
N LYS A 90 18.72 -0.46 0.23
CA LYS A 90 19.86 -0.84 1.07
C LYS A 90 20.02 -2.37 1.06
N ASP A 91 21.20 -2.82 1.48
CA ASP A 91 21.45 -4.25 1.67
C ASP A 91 20.44 -4.86 2.64
N GLY A 92 19.92 -6.04 2.28
CA GLY A 92 18.91 -6.76 3.05
C GLY A 92 17.46 -6.42 2.70
N THR A 93 17.20 -5.45 1.82
CA THR A 93 15.84 -5.20 1.32
C THR A 93 15.43 -6.26 0.30
N MET A 94 14.28 -6.91 0.53
CA MET A 94 13.69 -7.85 -0.44
C MET A 94 12.94 -7.07 -1.52
N LEU A 95 13.32 -7.27 -2.78
CA LEU A 95 12.61 -6.75 -3.94
C LEU A 95 11.93 -7.90 -4.69
N GLU A 96 10.64 -7.74 -4.93
CA GLU A 96 9.86 -8.71 -5.67
C GLU A 96 9.02 -8.01 -6.72
N LYS A 97 9.02 -8.55 -7.94
CA LYS A 97 8.15 -8.06 -9.01
C LYS A 97 6.77 -8.70 -8.85
N ILE A 98 5.75 -7.87 -8.80
CA ILE A 98 4.34 -8.27 -8.83
C ILE A 98 3.90 -8.15 -10.30
N ALA A 99 3.07 -9.08 -10.77
CA ALA A 99 2.70 -9.24 -12.18
C ALA A 99 1.20 -9.10 -12.39
#